data_AF-A0AA41ERJ1-F1
#
_entry.id   AF-A0AA41ERJ1-F1
#
_cell.length_a   1.000
_cell.length_b   1.000
_cell.length_c   1.000
_cell.angle_alpha   90.00
_cell.angle_beta   90.00
_cell.angle_gamma   90.00
#
_symmetry.space_group_name_H-M   'P 1'
#
loop_
_entity.id
_entity.type
_entity.pdbx_description
1 polymer ?
#
loop_
_entity_poly.entity_id
_entity_poly.type
_entity_poly.pdbx_seq_one_letter_code
_entity_poly.pdbx_strand_id
1 'polypeptide(L)'
;MYQTEADLSDDSLRGWVTTMLPGKLNQEDDSNNQRLLNIIGDIFLAHKNDLLNISDQLRLSKAAGQVLTEIAADYGVTRLDDDDDFLRFQVRLQLLKNHSGVTTNDIKKLIATVLSIDPSVFDIDGTDNPEEIEVTNIPFDFNSGDKAEIKRKILTNAIQSMLPPEYLLKDLQYAVTANKPLYVAVHGQAYPQITVKETI
;
A
#
# COMPACT_ATOMS: atom_id res chain seq x y z
N MET A 1 -6.44 4.11 14.54
CA MET A 1 -6.00 5.25 15.36
C MET A 1 -6.71 5.08 16.68
N TYR A 2 -6.01 5.10 17.81
CA TYR A 2 -6.68 5.11 19.11
C TYR A 2 -7.64 6.30 19.13
N GLN A 3 -8.95 6.03 19.12
CA GLN A 3 -9.96 7.05 19.28
C GLN A 3 -10.09 7.27 20.78
N THR A 4 -9.40 8.30 21.29
CA THR A 4 -9.50 8.71 22.68
C THR A 4 -10.53 9.82 22.79
N GLU A 5 -11.37 9.78 23.82
CA GLU A 5 -12.28 10.88 24.15
C GLU A 5 -11.53 12.16 24.59
N ALA A 6 -10.28 11.99 25.04
CA ALA A 6 -9.38 13.09 25.36
C ALA A 6 -8.72 13.64 24.09
N ASP A 7 -8.70 14.97 23.96
CA ASP A 7 -7.92 15.67 22.94
C ASP A 7 -6.42 15.54 23.25
N LEU A 8 -5.70 14.80 22.40
CA LEU A 8 -4.26 14.55 22.50
C LEU A 8 -3.43 15.50 21.60
N SER A 9 -4.03 16.58 21.11
CA SER A 9 -3.30 17.64 20.42
C SER A 9 -2.18 18.21 21.31
N ASP A 10 -1.10 18.65 20.65
CA ASP A 10 0.08 19.16 21.37
C ASP A 10 -0.29 20.36 22.25
N ASP A 11 -1.19 21.23 21.75
CA ASP A 11 -1.66 22.42 22.45
C ASP A 11 -2.51 22.06 23.68
N SER A 12 -3.42 21.08 23.57
CA SER A 12 -4.26 20.67 24.70
C SER A 12 -3.45 20.00 25.81
N LEU A 13 -2.47 19.16 25.46
CA LEU A 13 -1.59 18.54 26.46
C LEU A 13 -0.64 19.55 27.11
N ARG A 14 -0.10 20.48 26.32
CA ARG A 14 0.75 21.54 26.87
C ARG A 14 -0.04 22.45 27.79
N GLY A 15 -1.27 22.81 27.42
CA GLY A 15 -2.21 23.55 28.26
C GLY A 15 -2.53 22.84 29.57
N TRP A 16 -2.77 21.52 29.53
CA TRP A 16 -3.00 20.72 30.72
C TRP A 16 -1.79 20.70 31.68
N VAL A 17 -0.58 20.50 31.16
CA VAL A 17 0.64 20.46 31.99
C VAL A 17 0.97 21.84 32.56
N THR A 18 0.88 22.89 31.74
CA THR A 18 1.19 24.26 32.17
C THR A 18 0.19 24.86 33.16
N THR A 19 -1.00 24.29 33.25
CA THR A 19 -2.03 24.68 34.25
C THR A 19 -2.12 23.72 35.43
N MET A 20 -1.27 22.69 35.48
CA MET A 20 -1.34 21.61 36.48
C MET A 20 -1.01 22.10 37.91
N LEU A 21 -0.21 23.15 38.04
CA LEU A 21 0.10 23.75 39.34
C LEU A 21 -0.89 24.87 39.70
N PRO A 22 -1.24 25.04 40.99
CA PRO A 22 -2.09 26.14 41.41
C PRO A 22 -1.39 27.48 41.18
N GLY A 23 -2.13 28.48 40.68
CA GLY A 23 -1.63 29.85 40.39
C GLY A 23 -1.03 30.63 41.57
N LYS A 24 -0.97 30.01 42.76
CA LYS A 24 -0.24 30.53 43.93
C LYS A 24 1.28 30.32 43.87
N LEU A 25 1.79 29.59 42.87
CA LEU A 25 3.20 29.24 42.75
C LEU A 25 3.99 30.13 41.77
N ASN A 26 3.61 31.39 41.55
CA ASN A 26 4.24 32.31 40.58
C ASN A 26 4.43 31.66 39.18
N GLN A 27 3.38 31.74 38.36
CA GLN A 27 3.32 31.21 36.98
C GLN A 27 3.45 32.32 35.93
N GLU A 28 4.03 33.47 36.28
CA GLU A 28 4.35 34.50 35.28
C GLU A 28 5.24 33.88 34.18
N ASP A 29 5.06 34.32 32.94
CA ASP A 29 5.65 33.70 31.75
C ASP A 29 7.19 33.59 31.82
N ASP A 30 7.86 34.46 32.57
CA ASP A 30 9.31 34.50 32.76
C ASP A 30 9.80 33.74 34.00
N SER A 31 8.89 33.25 34.86
CA SER A 31 9.19 32.61 36.12
C SER A 31 9.90 31.26 35.95
N ASN A 32 10.74 30.89 36.92
CA ASN A 32 11.41 29.58 36.93
C ASN A 32 10.41 28.42 36.99
N ASN A 33 9.25 28.63 37.61
CA ASN A 33 8.21 27.60 37.71
C ASN A 33 7.50 27.38 36.38
N GLN A 34 7.22 28.45 35.62
CA GLN A 34 6.68 28.31 34.26
C GLN A 34 7.68 27.65 33.31
N ARG A 35 8.98 27.97 33.43
CA ARG A 35 10.04 27.28 32.67
C ARG A 35 10.09 25.78 32.98
N LEU A 36 9.96 25.40 34.26
CA LEU A 36 9.92 23.99 34.65
C LEU A 36 8.69 23.29 34.05
N LEU A 37 7.52 23.92 34.10
CA LEU A 37 6.28 23.38 33.52
C LEU A 37 6.38 23.21 32.01
N ASN A 38 7.03 24.14 31.30
CA ASN A 38 7.30 24.01 29.88
C ASN A 38 8.21 22.81 29.57
N ILE A 39 9.29 22.61 30.35
CA ILE A 39 10.17 21.44 30.20
C ILE A 39 9.39 20.13 30.44
N ILE A 40 8.55 20.08 31.48
CA ILE A 40 7.70 18.92 31.74
C ILE A 40 6.73 18.70 30.57
N GLY A 41 6.12 19.77 30.05
CA GLY A 41 5.24 19.71 28.89
C GLY A 41 5.94 19.12 27.67
N ASP A 42 7.15 19.57 27.37
CA ASP A 42 7.94 19.07 26.23
C ASP A 42 8.30 17.58 26.39
N ILE A 43 8.63 17.13 27.62
CA ILE A 43 8.87 15.70 27.91
C ILE A 43 7.60 14.87 27.68
N PHE A 44 6.44 15.36 28.14
CA PHE A 44 5.16 14.67 27.93
C PHE A 44 4.80 14.58 26.43
N LEU A 45 5.04 15.65 25.67
CA LEU A 45 4.82 15.66 24.22
C LEU A 45 5.75 14.67 23.50
N ALA A 46 7.03 14.62 23.86
CA ALA A 46 7.97 13.66 23.31
C ALA A 46 7.51 12.21 23.55
N HIS A 47 7.17 11.86 24.80
CA HIS A 47 6.69 10.52 25.13
C HIS A 47 5.36 10.16 24.46
N LYS A 48 4.42 11.11 24.36
CA LYS A 48 3.18 10.89 23.61
C LYS A 48 3.49 10.55 22.15
N ASN A 49 4.36 11.32 21.50
CA ASN A 49 4.73 11.11 20.11
C ASN A 49 5.45 9.77 19.91
N ASP A 50 6.32 9.38 20.84
CA ASP A 50 6.95 8.05 20.83
C ASP A 50 5.91 6.93 20.90
N LEU A 51 4.94 7.02 21.81
CA LEU A 51 3.87 6.02 21.93
C LEU A 51 2.98 5.96 20.69
N LEU A 52 2.63 7.10 20.09
CA LEU A 52 1.86 7.15 18.86
C LEU A 52 2.64 6.54 17.68
N ASN A 53 3.95 6.81 17.61
CA ASN A 53 4.83 6.23 16.60
C ASN A 53 4.95 4.71 16.75
N ILE A 54 5.15 4.21 17.97
CA ILE A 54 5.15 2.76 18.26
C ILE A 54 3.82 2.14 17.85
N SER A 55 2.69 2.77 18.24
CA SER A 55 1.37 2.30 17.86
C SER A 55 1.18 2.26 16.35
N ASP A 56 1.71 3.23 15.62
CA ASP A 56 1.61 3.26 14.17
C ASP A 56 2.49 2.19 13.52
N GLN A 57 3.69 1.93 14.04
CA GLN A 57 4.57 0.86 13.56
C GLN A 57 3.99 -0.53 13.76
N LEU A 58 3.13 -0.75 14.75
CA LEU A 58 2.41 -2.02 14.93
C LEU A 58 1.30 -2.25 13.90
N ARG A 59 0.91 -1.22 13.13
CA ARG A 59 -0.16 -1.36 12.12
C ARG A 59 0.45 -1.88 10.83
N LEU A 60 -0.08 -2.98 10.29
CA LEU A 60 0.42 -3.60 9.04
C LEU A 60 0.60 -2.61 7.88
N SER A 61 -0.29 -1.63 7.75
CA SER A 61 -0.23 -0.60 6.70
C SER A 61 0.91 0.42 6.84
N LYS A 62 1.53 0.51 8.02
CA LYS A 62 2.56 1.49 8.39
C LYS A 62 3.87 0.85 8.89
N ALA A 63 3.82 -0.41 9.32
CA ALA A 63 4.97 -1.21 9.72
C ALA A 63 5.95 -1.33 8.56
N ALA A 64 7.25 -1.19 8.82
CA ALA A 64 8.31 -1.32 7.81
C ALA A 64 9.51 -2.10 8.37
N GLY A 65 10.31 -2.69 7.47
CA GLY A 65 11.56 -3.37 7.83
C GLY A 65 11.37 -4.50 8.85
N GLN A 66 12.11 -4.45 9.97
CA GLN A 66 12.12 -5.52 10.97
C GLN A 66 10.78 -5.68 11.70
N VAL A 67 10.10 -4.58 12.03
CA VAL A 67 8.79 -4.64 12.71
C VAL A 67 7.75 -5.34 11.83
N LEU A 68 7.76 -5.05 10.52
CA LEU A 68 6.89 -5.75 9.57
C LEU A 68 7.25 -7.24 9.46
N THR A 69 8.53 -7.58 9.56
CA THR A 69 9.01 -8.96 9.52
C THR A 69 8.53 -9.76 10.74
N GLU A 70 8.53 -9.14 11.91
CA GLU A 70 8.01 -9.73 13.15
C GLU A 70 6.49 -9.92 13.07
N ILE A 71 5.75 -8.90 12.63
CA ILE A 71 4.31 -9.02 12.37
C ILE A 71 4.04 -10.16 11.39
N ALA A 72 4.81 -10.28 10.31
CA ALA A 72 4.63 -11.34 9.32
C ALA A 72 4.88 -12.74 9.92
N ALA A 73 5.91 -12.86 10.77
CA ALA A 73 6.23 -14.11 11.46
C ALA A 73 5.10 -14.57 12.39
N ASP A 74 4.40 -13.65 13.05
CA ASP A 74 3.22 -13.97 13.88
C ASP A 74 2.09 -14.62 13.07
N TYR A 75 1.99 -14.31 11.77
CA TYR A 75 1.06 -14.93 10.83
C TYR A 75 1.67 -16.13 10.07
N GLY A 76 2.89 -16.57 10.42
CA GLY A 76 3.56 -17.69 9.76
C GLY A 76 4.10 -17.35 8.35
N VAL A 77 4.26 -16.06 8.03
CA VAL A 77 4.81 -15.59 6.75
C VAL A 77 6.28 -15.25 6.93
N THR A 78 7.14 -15.79 6.06
CA THR A 78 8.59 -15.49 6.06
C THR A 78 8.92 -14.47 4.98
N ARG A 79 9.73 -13.47 5.35
CA ARG A 79 10.21 -12.44 4.42
C ARG A 79 11.11 -13.05 3.34
N LEU A 80 10.76 -12.79 2.08
CA LEU A 80 11.49 -13.31 0.92
C LEU A 80 12.59 -12.37 0.45
N ASP A 81 12.35 -11.07 0.44
CA ASP A 81 13.28 -10.02 0.02
C ASP A 81 12.96 -8.69 0.72
N ASP A 82 13.56 -7.60 0.26
CA ASP A 82 13.42 -6.25 0.82
C ASP A 82 12.11 -5.54 0.43
N ASP A 83 11.20 -6.22 -0.27
CA ASP A 83 9.91 -5.68 -0.68
C ASP A 83 8.86 -5.75 0.44
N ASP A 84 8.75 -4.66 1.21
CA ASP A 84 7.76 -4.50 2.28
C ASP A 84 6.31 -4.59 1.75
N ASP A 85 6.03 -4.14 0.53
CA ASP A 85 4.67 -4.17 -0.02
C ASP A 85 4.23 -5.60 -0.35
N PHE A 86 5.14 -6.40 -0.91
CA PHE A 86 4.89 -7.81 -1.12
C PHE A 86 4.72 -8.58 0.20
N LEU A 87 5.51 -8.25 1.23
CA LEU A 87 5.36 -8.86 2.54
C LEU A 87 3.99 -8.51 3.17
N ARG A 88 3.54 -7.25 3.07
CA ARG A 88 2.19 -6.85 3.50
C ARG A 88 1.10 -7.61 2.74
N PHE A 89 1.26 -7.78 1.43
CA PHE A 89 0.36 -8.62 0.62
C PHE A 89 0.26 -10.04 1.18
N GLN A 90 1.37 -10.70 1.48
CA GLN A 90 1.38 -12.06 2.02
C GLN A 90 0.68 -12.15 3.38
N VAL A 91 0.86 -11.16 4.26
CA VAL A 91 0.18 -11.12 5.56
C VAL A 91 -1.33 -10.92 5.38
N ARG A 92 -1.76 -10.00 4.50
CA ARG A 92 -3.19 -9.79 4.18
C ARG A 92 -3.83 -11.04 3.60
N LEU A 93 -3.11 -11.74 2.72
CA LEU A 93 -3.55 -13.03 2.18
C LEU A 93 -3.83 -14.03 3.31
N GLN A 94 -2.91 -14.16 4.26
CA GLN A 94 -3.06 -15.11 5.36
C GLN A 94 -4.23 -14.74 6.29
N LEU A 95 -4.45 -13.45 6.53
CA LEU A 95 -5.61 -12.95 7.29
C LEU A 95 -6.94 -13.28 6.61
N LEU A 96 -6.99 -13.20 5.28
CA LEU A 96 -8.22 -13.36 4.49
C LEU A 96 -8.43 -14.75 3.91
N LYS A 97 -7.48 -15.66 4.07
CA LYS A 97 -7.55 -17.05 3.58
C LYS A 97 -8.77 -17.83 4.10
N ASN A 98 -9.35 -17.40 5.22
CA ASN A 98 -10.57 -17.98 5.80
C ASN A 98 -11.85 -17.17 5.48
N HIS A 99 -11.76 -16.14 4.64
CA HIS A 99 -12.88 -15.29 4.22
C HIS A 99 -13.07 -15.39 2.70
N SER A 100 -13.38 -16.59 2.22
CA SER A 100 -13.79 -16.80 0.83
C SER A 100 -15.26 -16.42 0.69
N GLY A 101 -15.53 -15.26 0.09
CA GLY A 101 -16.87 -14.92 -0.40
C GLY A 101 -17.22 -15.75 -1.63
N VAL A 102 -18.51 -15.98 -1.86
CA VAL A 102 -19.01 -16.90 -2.90
C VAL A 102 -19.32 -16.18 -4.23
N THR A 103 -19.34 -14.84 -4.23
CA THR A 103 -19.71 -14.05 -5.42
C THR A 103 -18.49 -13.44 -6.11
N THR A 104 -18.59 -13.19 -7.43
CA THR A 104 -17.55 -12.50 -8.21
C THR A 104 -17.17 -11.14 -7.62
N ASN A 105 -18.15 -10.41 -7.08
CA ASN A 105 -17.89 -9.12 -6.41
C ASN A 105 -17.11 -9.28 -5.11
N ASP A 106 -17.35 -10.36 -4.36
CA ASP A 106 -16.59 -10.64 -3.14
C ASP A 106 -15.17 -11.09 -3.49
N ILE A 107 -14.99 -11.89 -4.54
CA ILE A 107 -13.67 -12.26 -5.09
C ILE A 107 -12.93 -11.02 -5.56
N LYS A 108 -13.59 -10.11 -6.29
CA LYS A 108 -13.01 -8.83 -6.73
C LYS A 108 -12.61 -7.96 -5.55
N LYS A 109 -13.45 -7.84 -4.51
CA LYS A 109 -13.11 -7.12 -3.27
C LYS A 109 -11.96 -7.78 -2.51
N LEU A 110 -11.93 -9.11 -2.48
CA LEU A 110 -10.89 -9.88 -1.79
C LEU A 110 -9.54 -9.69 -2.47
N ILE A 111 -9.46 -9.85 -3.79
CA ILE A 111 -8.26 -9.60 -4.59
C ILE A 111 -7.83 -8.13 -4.42
N ALA A 112 -8.75 -7.17 -4.54
CA ALA A 112 -8.47 -5.75 -4.34
C ALA A 112 -7.90 -5.45 -2.94
N THR A 113 -8.47 -6.05 -1.89
CA THR A 113 -8.03 -5.86 -0.50
C THR A 113 -6.65 -6.45 -0.26
N VAL A 114 -6.39 -7.66 -0.78
CA VAL A 114 -5.12 -8.35 -0.59
C VAL A 114 -3.99 -7.62 -1.34
N LEU A 115 -4.25 -7.22 -2.59
CA LEU A 115 -3.32 -6.43 -3.40
C LEU A 115 -3.25 -4.96 -2.99
N SER A 116 -4.18 -4.48 -2.15
CA SER A 116 -4.32 -3.07 -1.78
C SER A 116 -4.45 -2.13 -2.98
N ILE A 117 -5.21 -2.57 -3.98
CA ILE A 117 -5.54 -1.83 -5.20
C ILE A 117 -7.03 -1.51 -5.23
N ASP A 118 -7.42 -0.48 -5.97
CA ASP A 118 -8.83 -0.17 -6.17
C ASP A 118 -9.49 -1.27 -7.04
N PRO A 119 -10.68 -1.80 -6.70
CA PRO A 119 -11.32 -2.83 -7.52
C PRO A 119 -11.64 -2.37 -8.95
N SER A 120 -11.72 -1.07 -9.25
CA SER A 120 -12.01 -0.57 -10.59
C SER A 120 -10.86 -0.69 -11.59
N VAL A 121 -9.63 -1.00 -11.14
CA VAL A 121 -8.43 -1.00 -12.01
C VAL A 121 -8.17 -2.34 -12.68
N PHE A 122 -8.83 -3.41 -12.24
CA PHE A 122 -8.68 -4.76 -12.78
C PHE A 122 -10.05 -5.41 -12.96
N ASP A 123 -10.14 -6.34 -13.90
CA ASP A 123 -11.38 -7.03 -14.22
C ASP A 123 -11.24 -8.55 -14.10
N ILE A 124 -12.38 -9.20 -13.86
CA ILE A 124 -12.50 -10.65 -13.78
C ILE A 124 -13.48 -11.04 -14.88
N ASP A 125 -12.94 -11.66 -15.92
CA ASP A 125 -13.68 -12.08 -17.09
C ASP A 125 -13.88 -13.60 -17.08
N GLY A 126 -15.06 -14.05 -17.51
CA GLY A 126 -15.32 -15.46 -17.76
C GLY A 126 -14.71 -15.86 -19.11
N THR A 127 -14.18 -17.07 -19.20
CA THR A 127 -13.65 -17.60 -20.46
C THR A 127 -14.70 -18.45 -21.19
N ASP A 128 -14.34 -19.06 -22.31
CA ASP A 128 -15.20 -20.03 -23.02
C ASP A 128 -15.61 -21.22 -22.14
N ASN A 129 -14.84 -21.51 -21.08
CA ASN A 129 -15.19 -22.48 -20.05
C ASN A 129 -15.86 -21.77 -18.86
N PRO A 130 -17.08 -22.17 -18.47
CA PRO A 130 -17.85 -21.50 -17.40
C PRO A 130 -17.24 -21.67 -15.99
N GLU A 131 -16.33 -22.62 -15.83
CA GLU A 131 -15.57 -22.90 -14.61
C GLU A 131 -14.20 -22.21 -14.62
N GLU A 132 -13.86 -21.45 -15.67
CA GLU A 132 -12.58 -20.75 -15.79
C GLU A 132 -12.78 -19.24 -15.77
N ILE A 133 -11.96 -18.58 -14.95
CA ILE A 133 -11.89 -17.13 -14.92
C ILE A 133 -10.50 -16.64 -15.31
N GLU A 134 -10.48 -15.45 -15.88
CA GLU A 134 -9.27 -14.71 -16.24
C GLU A 134 -9.28 -13.37 -15.48
N VAL A 135 -8.16 -13.02 -14.87
CA VAL A 135 -8.03 -11.72 -14.19
C VAL A 135 -7.10 -10.85 -15.02
N THR A 136 -7.63 -9.75 -15.52
CA THR A 136 -6.96 -8.85 -16.45
C THR A 136 -6.61 -7.52 -15.79
N ASN A 137 -5.59 -6.84 -16.33
CA ASN A 137 -5.16 -5.50 -15.93
C ASN A 137 -4.72 -5.35 -14.46
N ILE A 138 -4.09 -6.35 -13.85
CA ILE A 138 -3.55 -6.17 -12.50
C ILE A 138 -2.37 -5.17 -12.55
N PRO A 139 -2.46 -3.99 -11.92
CA PRO A 139 -1.40 -2.99 -11.90
C PRO A 139 -0.42 -3.31 -10.77
N PHE A 140 0.10 -4.54 -10.77
CA PHE A 140 1.06 -4.98 -9.78
C PHE A 140 2.44 -5.03 -10.44
N ASP A 141 3.20 -3.95 -10.25
CA ASP A 141 4.60 -3.95 -10.63
C ASP A 141 5.36 -4.73 -9.55
N PHE A 142 5.81 -5.93 -9.89
CA PHE A 142 6.85 -6.58 -9.09
C PHE A 142 8.09 -5.75 -9.30
N ASN A 143 8.28 -4.74 -8.46
CA ASN A 143 9.48 -3.91 -8.46
C ASN A 143 10.67 -4.82 -8.71
N SER A 144 11.30 -4.58 -9.86
CA SER A 144 12.38 -5.35 -10.45
C SER A 144 13.32 -5.93 -9.40
N GLY A 145 13.16 -7.22 -9.13
CA GLY A 145 13.98 -7.95 -8.16
C GLY A 145 14.17 -9.39 -8.62
N ASP A 146 15.29 -10.00 -8.20
CA ASP A 146 15.75 -11.32 -8.62
C ASP A 146 14.76 -12.48 -8.35
N LYS A 147 13.63 -12.20 -7.69
CA LYS A 147 12.57 -13.16 -7.31
C LYS A 147 11.20 -12.88 -7.93
N ALA A 148 11.10 -12.01 -8.93
CA ALA A 148 9.82 -11.64 -9.56
C ALA A 148 9.00 -12.86 -10.03
N GLU A 149 9.65 -13.91 -10.54
CA GLU A 149 8.96 -15.14 -10.95
C GLU A 149 8.34 -15.90 -9.77
N ILE A 150 9.05 -15.97 -8.63
CA ILE A 150 8.53 -16.59 -7.41
C ILE A 150 7.35 -15.78 -6.88
N LYS A 151 7.45 -14.44 -6.88
CA LYS A 151 6.36 -13.55 -6.46
C LYS A 151 5.12 -13.72 -7.35
N ARG A 152 5.29 -13.82 -8.68
CA ARG A 152 4.21 -14.14 -9.62
C ARG A 152 3.54 -15.47 -9.28
N LYS A 153 4.33 -16.52 -9.05
CA LYS A 153 3.79 -17.85 -8.70
C LYS A 153 3.03 -17.83 -7.38
N ILE A 154 3.54 -17.12 -6.37
CA ILE A 154 2.85 -16.95 -5.10
C ILE A 154 1.53 -16.20 -5.31
N LEU A 155 1.51 -15.15 -6.12
CA LEU A 155 0.29 -14.41 -6.44
C LEU A 155 -0.73 -15.27 -7.19
N THR A 156 -0.31 -15.99 -8.23
CA THR A 156 -1.19 -16.91 -8.98
C THR A 156 -1.79 -17.97 -8.06
N ASN A 157 -0.97 -18.61 -7.22
CA ASN A 157 -1.45 -19.60 -6.24
C ASN A 157 -2.37 -18.97 -5.19
N ALA A 158 -2.08 -17.75 -4.74
CA ALA A 158 -2.90 -17.02 -3.81
C ALA A 158 -4.29 -16.75 -4.39
N ILE A 159 -4.36 -16.22 -5.60
CA ILE A 159 -5.63 -15.94 -6.29
C ILE A 159 -6.39 -17.25 -6.52
N GLN A 160 -5.74 -18.31 -7.02
CA GLN A 160 -6.37 -19.62 -7.19
C GLN A 160 -6.93 -20.18 -5.87
N SER A 161 -6.24 -19.97 -4.73
CA SER A 161 -6.72 -20.40 -3.42
C SER A 161 -7.89 -19.58 -2.86
N MET A 162 -8.12 -18.38 -3.40
CA MET A 162 -9.28 -17.55 -3.06
C MET A 162 -10.52 -17.94 -3.85
N LEU A 163 -10.35 -18.60 -4.99
CA LEU A 163 -11.47 -19.03 -5.82
C LEU A 163 -12.20 -20.21 -5.17
N PRO A 164 -13.51 -20.34 -5.40
CA PRO A 164 -14.22 -21.54 -5.01
C PRO A 164 -13.60 -22.78 -5.68
N PRO A 165 -13.71 -23.98 -5.08
CA PRO A 165 -13.06 -25.20 -5.60
C PRO A 165 -13.44 -25.58 -7.03
N GLU A 166 -14.58 -25.09 -7.50
CA GLU A 166 -15.14 -25.34 -8.83
C GLU A 166 -14.58 -24.39 -9.89
N TYR A 167 -13.89 -23.31 -9.50
CA TYR A 167 -13.34 -22.32 -10.42
C TYR A 167 -11.82 -22.43 -10.55
N LEU A 168 -11.34 -22.43 -11.79
CA LEU A 168 -9.94 -22.45 -12.17
C LEU A 168 -9.49 -21.09 -12.67
N LEU A 169 -8.32 -20.64 -12.23
CA LEU A 169 -7.66 -19.46 -12.77
C LEU A 169 -6.89 -19.87 -14.02
N LYS A 170 -7.33 -19.38 -15.18
CA LYS A 170 -6.67 -19.68 -16.46
C LYS A 170 -5.37 -18.91 -16.63
N ASP A 171 -5.44 -17.59 -16.44
CA ASP A 171 -4.29 -16.70 -16.57
C ASP A 171 -4.41 -15.44 -15.71
N LEU A 172 -3.27 -14.82 -15.44
CA LEU A 172 -3.14 -13.56 -14.72
C LEU A 172 -2.40 -12.54 -15.58
N GLN A 173 -3.13 -11.58 -16.16
CA GLN A 173 -2.52 -10.56 -17.01
C GLN A 173 -2.14 -9.31 -16.20
N TYR A 174 -0.87 -8.92 -16.32
CA TYR A 174 -0.30 -7.76 -15.64
C TYR A 174 -0.29 -6.54 -16.55
N ALA A 175 -0.75 -5.40 -16.05
CA ALA A 175 -0.62 -4.12 -16.74
C ALA A 175 0.66 -3.41 -16.30
N VAL A 176 1.59 -3.17 -17.23
CA VAL A 176 2.80 -2.38 -16.97
C VAL A 176 2.63 -0.99 -17.58
N THR A 177 2.58 0.04 -16.75
CA THR A 177 2.54 1.44 -17.21
C THR A 177 3.96 1.94 -17.47
N ALA A 178 4.39 1.92 -18.73
CA ALA A 178 5.68 2.51 -19.12
C ALA A 178 5.53 4.00 -19.45
N ASN A 179 5.90 4.88 -18.51
CA ASN A 179 5.99 6.32 -18.76
C ASN A 179 7.27 6.66 -19.55
N LYS A 180 7.30 6.39 -20.85
CA LYS A 180 8.39 6.81 -21.75
C LYS A 180 7.88 7.82 -22.79
N PRO A 181 8.63 8.91 -23.08
CA PRO A 181 8.26 9.81 -24.16
C PRO A 181 8.32 9.06 -25.50
N LEU A 182 7.18 9.03 -26.20
CA LEU A 182 7.06 8.43 -27.53
C LEU A 182 7.59 9.43 -28.56
N TYR A 183 8.78 9.19 -29.11
CA TYR A 183 9.31 9.96 -30.25
C TYR A 183 8.83 9.32 -31.56
N VAL A 184 7.83 9.90 -32.20
CA VAL A 184 7.36 9.47 -33.52
C VAL A 184 8.12 10.24 -34.60
N ALA A 185 9.11 9.61 -35.23
CA ALA A 185 9.75 10.15 -36.41
C ALA A 185 8.99 9.69 -37.68
N VAL A 186 8.28 10.62 -38.33
CA VAL A 186 7.62 10.35 -39.62
C VAL A 186 8.67 10.43 -40.73
N HIS A 187 9.09 9.29 -41.27
CA HIS A 187 9.97 9.25 -42.45
C HIS A 187 9.13 9.36 -43.73
N GLY A 188 8.89 10.60 -44.18
CA GLY A 188 8.27 10.85 -45.48
C GLY A 188 9.28 10.67 -46.60
N GLN A 189 9.18 9.58 -47.37
CA GLN A 189 9.89 9.44 -48.65
C GLN A 189 9.15 10.27 -49.72
N ALA A 190 9.76 11.37 -50.16
CA ALA A 190 9.32 12.10 -51.34
C ALA A 190 10.07 11.55 -52.56
N TYR A 191 9.32 10.98 -53.51
CA TYR A 191 9.85 10.66 -54.85
C TYR A 191 9.65 11.89 -55.74
N PRO A 192 10.70 12.63 -56.12
CA PRO A 192 10.55 13.70 -57.10
C PRO A 192 10.22 13.08 -58.46
N GLN A 193 9.01 13.34 -58.97
CA GLN A 193 8.64 13.06 -60.36
C GLN A 193 9.32 14.11 -61.26
N ILE A 194 10.32 13.69 -62.03
CA ILE A 194 10.95 14.54 -63.06
C ILE A 194 10.17 14.35 -64.36
N THR A 195 9.33 15.31 -64.71
CA THR A 195 8.67 15.35 -66.02
C THR A 195 9.61 15.97 -67.03
N VAL A 196 10.20 15.17 -67.92
CA VAL A 196 10.97 15.66 -69.06
C VAL A 196 9.99 16.19 -70.11
N LYS A 197 10.10 17.48 -70.47
CA LYS A 197 9.38 18.05 -71.61
C LYS A 197 10.16 17.76 -72.89
N GLU A 198 9.59 16.96 -73.78
CA GLU A 198 10.08 16.88 -75.16
C GLU A 198 9.75 18.20 -75.87
N THR A 199 10.75 18.80 -76.51
CA THR A 199 10.60 19.97 -77.37
C THR A 199 10.52 19.44 -78.80
N ILE A 200 9.51 19.89 -79.57
CA ILE A 200 9.36 19.57 -81.00
C ILE A 200 10.51 20.20 -81.78
#